data_AF-A0A931PDT5-F1
#
_entry.id   AF-A0A931PDT5-F1
#
_cell.length_a   1.000
_cell.length_b   1.000
_cell.length_c   1.000
_cell.angle_alpha   90.00
_cell.angle_beta   90.00
_cell.angle_gamma   90.00
#
_symmetry.space_group_name_H-M   'P 1'
#
loop_
_entity.id
_entity.type
_entity.pdbx_description
1 polymer ?
#
loop_
_entity_poly.entity_id
_entity_poly.type
_entity_poly.pdbx_seq_one_letter_code
_entity_poly.pdbx_strand_id
1 'polypeptide(L)'
;MTAGVLLAHGSPDPRSGHAVRDAADRLAALRGSEVAVAFLEHDRPTLAEAVAPLEGPVAVLPLLLSSAYHLREDVPAAVRAAGRPVHVADAVGHPPDVLDLLLRRAAAPAVVVAAGTRRRAEREAFARAVAAASRRTGVVARAAFATGPGPRLDDAVPGRAVVPWLLAPGRLLDRVRDCAARHEQPVVGDGLLAEPAFLAVLDGRLQDASVAPRAGVAS
;
A
#
# COMPACT_ATOMS: atom_id res chain seq x y z
N MET A 1 10.88 21.05 -10.20
CA MET A 1 10.14 19.76 -10.21
C MET A 1 9.68 19.49 -8.79
N THR A 2 8.52 18.84 -8.60
CA THR A 2 8.04 18.49 -7.26
C THR A 2 8.73 17.21 -6.80
N ALA A 3 9.37 17.23 -5.63
CA ALA A 3 9.98 16.05 -5.04
C ALA A 3 8.90 15.13 -4.45
N GLY A 4 9.03 13.82 -4.64
CA GLY A 4 8.11 12.84 -4.06
C GLY A 4 8.62 12.30 -2.73
N VAL A 5 7.72 12.00 -1.80
CA VAL A 5 8.03 11.29 -0.56
C VAL A 5 7.04 10.15 -0.36
N LEU A 6 7.52 8.92 -0.26
CA LEU A 6 6.70 7.79 0.18
C LEU A 6 6.66 7.75 1.71
N LEU A 7 5.48 7.98 2.29
CA LEU A 7 5.28 7.91 3.73
C LEU A 7 4.72 6.54 4.11
N ALA A 8 5.59 5.66 4.60
CA ALA A 8 5.21 4.36 5.13
C ALA A 8 4.92 4.42 6.64
N HIS A 9 4.17 3.46 7.17
CA HIS A 9 4.05 3.32 8.62
C HIS A 9 5.39 2.91 9.25
N GLY A 10 6.13 2.03 8.57
CA GLY A 10 7.35 1.39 9.09
C GLY A 10 7.05 0.05 9.76
N SER A 11 8.11 -0.72 10.05
CA SER A 11 7.98 -2.05 10.62
C SER A 11 9.21 -2.43 11.43
N PRO A 12 9.07 -3.22 12.51
CA PRO A 12 10.22 -3.85 13.16
C PRO A 12 10.90 -4.90 12.25
N ASP A 13 10.26 -5.33 11.15
CA ASP A 13 10.88 -6.22 10.17
C ASP A 13 11.65 -5.41 9.11
N PRO A 14 12.99 -5.50 9.05
CA PRO A 14 13.81 -4.66 8.18
C PRO A 14 13.53 -4.88 6.69
N ARG A 15 12.98 -6.04 6.31
CA ARG A 15 12.58 -6.32 4.91
C ARG A 15 11.51 -5.35 4.42
N SER A 16 10.64 -4.89 5.31
CA SER A 16 9.61 -3.91 4.97
C SER A 16 10.25 -2.56 4.63
N GLY A 17 11.17 -2.09 5.47
CA GLY A 17 11.92 -0.88 5.21
C GLY A 17 12.71 -0.95 3.90
N HIS A 18 13.41 -2.06 3.65
CA HIS A 18 14.15 -2.25 2.38
C HIS A 18 13.22 -2.20 1.16
N ALA A 19 12.05 -2.83 1.22
CA ALA A 19 11.09 -2.81 0.10
C ALA A 19 10.52 -1.41 -0.18
N VAL A 20 10.33 -0.57 0.85
CA VAL A 20 9.90 0.83 0.65
C VAL A 20 11.00 1.64 -0.03
N ARG A 21 12.28 1.44 0.35
CA ARG A 21 13.43 2.11 -0.27
C ARG A 21 13.63 1.66 -1.72
N ASP A 22 13.58 0.36 -2.00
CA ASP A 22 13.63 -0.19 -3.36
C ASP A 22 12.49 0.37 -4.25
N ALA A 23 11.27 0.45 -3.71
CA ALA A 23 10.15 1.04 -4.42
C ALA A 23 10.37 2.53 -4.73
N ALA A 24 10.97 3.29 -3.80
CA ALA A 24 11.30 4.69 -4.01
C ALA A 24 12.38 4.86 -5.10
N ASP A 25 13.42 4.04 -5.11
CA ASP A 25 14.47 4.06 -6.13
C ASP A 25 13.89 3.74 -7.53
N ARG A 26 13.05 2.70 -7.61
CA ARG A 26 12.37 2.30 -8.85
C ARG A 26 11.39 3.37 -9.34
N LEU A 27 10.70 4.04 -8.42
CA LEU A 27 9.87 5.20 -8.76
C LEU A 27 10.74 6.34 -9.25
N ALA A 28 11.81 6.71 -8.56
CA ALA A 28 12.70 7.79 -8.99
C ALA A 28 13.22 7.57 -10.42
N ALA A 29 13.57 6.32 -10.77
CA ALA A 29 13.94 5.94 -12.13
C ALA A 29 12.78 6.09 -13.14
N LEU A 30 11.56 5.64 -12.79
CA LEU A 30 10.37 5.80 -13.64
C LEU A 30 10.01 7.28 -13.86
N ARG A 31 10.20 8.08 -12.81
CA ARG A 31 9.82 9.47 -12.70
C ARG A 31 10.79 10.46 -13.34
N GLY A 32 12.06 10.10 -13.40
CA GLY A 32 13.15 11.01 -13.74
C GLY A 32 13.41 12.10 -12.68
N SER A 33 12.91 11.90 -11.45
CA SER A 33 13.07 12.85 -10.33
C SER A 33 13.17 12.11 -9.01
N GLU A 34 13.86 12.69 -8.03
CA GLU A 34 14.05 12.10 -6.70
C GLU A 34 12.71 11.75 -6.01
N VAL A 35 12.68 10.58 -5.38
CA VAL A 35 11.61 10.11 -4.51
C VAL A 35 12.25 9.67 -3.20
N ALA A 36 12.05 10.44 -2.14
CA ALA A 36 12.52 10.11 -0.81
C ALA A 36 11.55 9.15 -0.09
N VAL A 37 12.01 8.57 1.02
CA VAL A 37 11.17 7.77 1.91
C VAL A 37 11.04 8.44 3.26
N ALA A 38 9.92 8.24 3.93
CA ALA A 38 9.68 8.63 5.30
C ALA A 38 8.87 7.57 6.03
N PHE A 39 9.04 7.49 7.34
CA PHE A 39 8.40 6.51 8.19
C PHE A 39 7.72 7.17 9.39
N LEU A 40 6.53 6.67 9.75
CA LEU A 40 5.82 7.11 10.95
C LEU A 40 6.39 6.50 12.23
N GLU A 41 6.81 5.23 12.16
CA GLU A 41 7.30 4.44 13.28
C GLU A 41 8.41 3.46 12.82
N HIS A 42 9.16 2.90 13.77
CA HIS A 42 10.17 1.82 13.64
C HIS A 42 11.40 2.09 12.77
N ASP A 43 11.23 2.87 11.72
CA ASP A 43 12.22 3.16 10.69
C ASP A 43 12.56 4.65 10.68
N ARG A 44 13.63 4.98 9.96
CA ARG A 44 14.08 6.33 9.69
C ARG A 44 14.36 6.50 8.19
N PRO A 45 14.23 7.72 7.66
CA PRO A 45 13.94 8.99 8.35
C PRO A 45 12.46 9.19 8.69
N THR A 46 12.17 10.07 9.66
CA THR A 46 10.85 10.68 9.87
C THR A 46 10.49 11.59 8.70
N LEU A 47 9.22 12.00 8.58
CA LEU A 47 8.82 12.94 7.53
C LEU A 47 9.60 14.25 7.60
N ALA A 48 9.82 14.80 8.80
CA ALA A 48 10.58 16.04 8.99
C ALA A 48 12.03 15.92 8.49
N GLU A 49 12.71 14.83 8.86
CA GLU A 49 14.07 14.53 8.42
C GLU A 49 14.14 14.32 6.90
N ALA A 50 13.15 13.65 6.31
CA ALA A 50 13.10 13.38 4.87
C ALA A 50 12.87 14.63 4.03
N VAL A 51 12.06 15.59 4.49
CA VAL A 51 11.72 16.79 3.71
C VAL A 51 12.66 17.97 3.94
N ALA A 52 13.44 17.96 5.02
CA ALA A 52 14.39 19.01 5.37
C ALA A 52 15.45 19.30 4.28
N PRO A 53 16.09 18.30 3.65
CA PRO A 53 17.08 18.55 2.61
C PRO A 53 16.48 18.84 1.22
N LEU A 54 15.16 18.67 1.04
CA LEU A 54 14.53 18.77 -0.29
C LEU A 54 14.27 20.23 -0.67
N GLU A 55 14.60 20.60 -1.90
CA GLU A 55 14.29 21.93 -2.46
C GLU A 55 12.96 21.93 -3.23
N GLY A 56 12.30 23.08 -3.31
CA GLY A 56 11.06 23.24 -4.10
C GLY A 56 9.84 22.51 -3.51
N PRO A 57 8.72 22.40 -4.24
CA PRO A 57 7.50 21.75 -3.75
C PRO A 57 7.72 20.26 -3.41
N VAL A 58 7.02 19.75 -2.39
CA VAL A 58 7.08 18.36 -1.95
C VAL A 58 5.69 17.74 -1.97
N ALA A 59 5.55 16.59 -2.63
CA ALA A 59 4.35 15.75 -2.60
C ALA A 59 4.61 14.50 -1.73
N VAL A 60 3.80 14.31 -0.70
CA VAL A 60 3.88 13.19 0.24
C VAL A 60 2.76 12.21 -0.08
N LEU A 61 3.10 10.96 -0.39
CA LEU A 61 2.17 9.87 -0.64
C LEU A 61 2.14 8.90 0.55
N PRO A 62 1.07 8.89 1.35
CA PRO A 62 0.87 7.86 2.37
C PRO A 62 0.66 6.49 1.71
N LEU A 63 1.53 5.53 2.03
CA LEU A 63 1.40 4.14 1.59
C LEU A 63 0.32 3.42 2.41
N LEU A 64 -0.94 3.78 2.18
CA LEU A 64 -2.11 3.23 2.87
C LEU A 64 -3.09 2.62 1.86
N LEU A 65 -3.40 1.34 2.05
CA LEU A 65 -4.30 0.57 1.17
C LEU A 65 -5.78 0.72 1.51
N SER A 66 -6.10 1.22 2.70
CA SER A 66 -7.45 1.64 3.03
C SER A 66 -7.45 3.14 3.26
N SER A 67 -8.61 3.76 3.11
CA SER A 67 -8.85 5.16 3.52
C SER A 67 -8.84 5.32 5.05
N ALA A 68 -8.08 4.49 5.76
CA ALA A 68 -8.11 4.40 7.21
C ALA A 68 -7.86 5.78 7.82
N TYR A 69 -8.61 5.99 8.88
CA TYR A 69 -8.57 7.10 9.83
C TYR A 69 -7.15 7.45 10.35
N HIS A 70 -6.09 6.71 10.01
CA HIS A 70 -4.68 7.13 10.17
C HIS A 70 -4.34 8.39 9.35
N LEU A 71 -5.14 8.68 8.31
CA LEU A 71 -5.16 10.01 7.67
C LEU A 71 -5.64 11.14 8.60
N ARG A 72 -6.24 10.86 9.77
CA ARG A 72 -6.76 11.89 10.68
C ARG A 72 -5.84 12.23 11.85
N GLU A 73 -4.91 11.35 12.22
CA GLU A 73 -4.02 11.60 13.36
C GLU A 73 -2.55 11.46 12.97
N ASP A 74 -2.07 10.28 12.57
CA ASP A 74 -0.63 10.04 12.37
C ASP A 74 -0.07 10.82 11.19
N VAL A 75 -0.73 10.77 10.02
CA VAL A 75 -0.28 11.51 8.84
C VAL A 75 -0.37 13.03 9.08
N PRO A 76 -1.48 13.60 9.59
CA PRO A 76 -1.54 15.01 9.95
C PRO A 76 -0.53 15.43 11.01
N ALA A 77 -0.23 14.58 12.00
CA ALA A 77 0.80 14.85 13.00
C ALA A 77 2.19 14.90 12.36
N ALA A 78 2.53 13.93 11.50
CA ALA A 78 3.78 13.93 10.76
C ALA A 78 3.91 15.16 9.84
N VAL A 79 2.83 15.55 9.17
CA VAL A 79 2.77 16.74 8.29
C VAL A 79 2.97 18.02 9.08
N ARG A 80 2.34 18.17 10.25
CA ARG A 80 2.58 19.33 11.14
C ARG A 80 4.04 19.36 11.63
N ALA A 81 4.60 18.19 11.92
CA ALA A 81 6.00 18.07 12.36
C ALA A 81 7.02 18.27 11.23
N ALA A 82 6.59 18.28 9.95
CA ALA A 82 7.49 18.34 8.79
C ALA A 82 8.32 19.63 8.72
N GLY A 83 7.91 20.69 9.43
CA GLY A 83 8.65 21.96 9.50
C GLY A 83 8.56 22.81 8.22
N ARG A 84 7.75 22.39 7.24
CA ARG A 84 7.53 23.10 5.97
C ARG A 84 6.22 22.66 5.30
N PRO A 85 5.67 23.45 4.35
CA PRO A 85 4.51 23.06 3.57
C PRO A 85 4.80 21.83 2.69
N VAL A 86 3.83 20.91 2.65
CA VAL A 86 3.83 19.72 1.79
C VAL A 86 2.44 19.49 1.19
N HIS A 87 2.37 18.83 0.04
CA HIS A 87 1.13 18.40 -0.59
C HIS A 87 0.89 16.93 -0.25
N VAL A 88 -0.15 16.62 0.51
CA VAL A 88 -0.47 15.23 0.85
C VAL A 88 -1.36 14.65 -0.24
N ALA A 89 -0.89 13.60 -0.90
CA ALA A 89 -1.68 12.85 -1.86
C ALA A 89 -2.78 12.04 -1.16
N ASP A 90 -3.84 11.71 -1.91
CA ASP A 90 -4.83 10.75 -1.45
C ASP A 90 -4.19 9.40 -1.14
N ALA A 91 -4.76 8.68 -0.16
CA ALA A 91 -4.35 7.31 0.10
C ALA A 91 -4.48 6.45 -1.16
N VAL A 92 -3.53 5.53 -1.35
CA VAL A 92 -3.46 4.66 -2.52
C VAL A 92 -4.75 3.85 -2.69
N GLY A 93 -5.30 3.35 -1.57
CA GLY A 93 -6.55 2.59 -1.57
C GLY A 93 -6.39 1.19 -2.18
N HIS A 94 -7.41 0.77 -2.93
CA HIS A 94 -7.44 -0.52 -3.62
C HIS A 94 -7.51 -0.31 -5.15
N PRO A 95 -6.38 -0.06 -5.84
CA PRO A 95 -6.39 0.28 -7.26
C PRO A 95 -7.05 -0.84 -8.10
N PRO A 96 -8.14 -0.53 -8.84
CA PRO A 96 -8.86 -1.51 -9.66
C PRO A 96 -7.97 -2.32 -10.59
N ASP A 97 -7.05 -1.66 -11.30
CA ASP A 97 -6.26 -2.29 -12.34
C ASP A 97 -5.21 -3.26 -11.78
N VAL A 98 -4.69 -2.98 -10.58
CA VAL A 98 -3.75 -3.87 -9.89
C VAL A 98 -4.47 -5.11 -9.38
N LEU A 99 -5.66 -4.95 -8.79
CA LEU A 99 -6.50 -6.09 -8.41
C LEU A 99 -6.83 -6.95 -9.64
N ASP A 100 -7.29 -6.32 -10.71
CA ASP A 100 -7.70 -7.02 -11.92
C ASP A 100 -6.53 -7.77 -12.56
N LEU A 101 -5.33 -7.17 -12.59
CA LEU A 101 -4.10 -7.80 -13.06
C LEU A 101 -3.76 -9.05 -12.23
N LEU A 102 -3.73 -8.93 -10.90
CA LEU A 102 -3.36 -10.05 -10.03
C LEU A 102 -4.40 -11.18 -10.09
N LEU A 103 -5.70 -10.85 -10.21
CA LEU A 103 -6.74 -11.85 -10.40
C LEU A 103 -6.60 -12.56 -11.76
N ARG A 104 -6.31 -11.85 -12.85
CA ARG A 104 -6.05 -12.50 -14.15
C ARG A 104 -4.83 -13.41 -14.09
N ARG A 105 -3.76 -13.01 -13.40
CA ARG A 105 -2.57 -13.85 -13.19
C ARG A 105 -2.87 -15.10 -12.38
N ALA A 106 -3.84 -15.05 -11.46
CA ALA A 106 -4.24 -16.21 -10.68
C ALA A 106 -4.85 -17.33 -11.53
N ALA A 107 -5.51 -16.99 -12.65
CA ALA A 107 -6.10 -17.93 -13.62
C ALA A 107 -7.05 -19.00 -13.02
N ALA A 108 -7.46 -18.84 -11.77
CA ALA A 108 -8.28 -19.75 -10.98
C ALA A 108 -9.04 -18.93 -9.92
N PRO A 109 -10.08 -19.49 -9.27
CA PRO A 109 -10.70 -18.85 -8.13
C PRO A 109 -9.67 -18.42 -7.10
N ALA A 110 -9.81 -17.22 -6.54
CA ALA A 110 -8.78 -16.60 -5.72
C ALA A 110 -9.30 -16.11 -4.36
N VAL A 111 -8.42 -16.10 -3.37
CA VAL A 111 -8.61 -15.38 -2.11
C VAL A 111 -7.59 -14.26 -2.04
N VAL A 112 -8.08 -13.02 -1.95
CA VAL A 112 -7.26 -11.82 -1.83
C VAL A 112 -7.12 -11.48 -0.34
N VAL A 113 -5.89 -11.49 0.18
CA VAL A 113 -5.63 -11.49 1.63
C VAL A 113 -4.97 -10.19 2.08
N ALA A 114 -5.69 -9.38 2.86
CA ALA A 114 -5.15 -8.18 3.50
C ALA A 114 -4.65 -8.47 4.94
N ALA A 115 -3.92 -7.54 5.54
CA ALA A 115 -3.36 -7.69 6.89
C ALA A 115 -4.44 -7.98 7.96
N GLY A 116 -5.54 -7.22 7.93
CA GLY A 116 -6.58 -7.24 8.96
C GLY A 116 -6.85 -5.85 9.51
N THR A 117 -8.11 -5.55 9.82
CA THR A 117 -8.52 -4.29 10.44
C THR A 117 -9.72 -4.52 11.34
N ARG A 118 -9.74 -3.86 12.50
CA ARG A 118 -10.89 -3.89 13.42
C ARG A 118 -12.03 -3.00 12.92
N ARG A 119 -11.77 -2.08 11.99
CA ARG A 119 -12.79 -1.19 11.43
C ARG A 119 -13.65 -1.91 10.40
N ARG A 120 -14.95 -2.03 10.67
CA ARG A 120 -15.90 -2.70 9.77
C ARG A 120 -15.96 -2.06 8.38
N ALA A 121 -15.99 -0.73 8.31
CA ALA A 121 -16.07 0.01 7.06
C ALA A 121 -14.89 -0.29 6.12
N GLU A 122 -13.67 -0.45 6.66
CA GLU A 122 -12.48 -0.80 5.87
C GLU A 122 -12.55 -2.24 5.35
N ARG A 123 -13.01 -3.18 6.19
CA ARG A 123 -13.24 -4.56 5.74
C ARG A 123 -14.27 -4.63 4.61
N GLU A 124 -15.36 -3.88 4.74
CA GLU A 124 -16.40 -3.82 3.71
C GLU A 124 -15.91 -3.13 2.43
N ALA A 125 -15.10 -2.06 2.54
CA ALA A 125 -14.51 -1.41 1.38
C ALA A 125 -13.57 -2.34 0.61
N PHE A 126 -12.71 -3.08 1.32
CA PHE A 126 -11.85 -4.09 0.72
C PHE A 126 -12.65 -5.21 0.06
N ALA A 127 -13.67 -5.74 0.75
CA ALA A 127 -14.55 -6.77 0.19
C ALA A 127 -15.27 -6.28 -1.08
N ARG A 128 -15.75 -5.02 -1.10
CA ARG A 128 -16.36 -4.41 -2.29
C ARG A 128 -15.36 -4.27 -3.44
N ALA A 129 -14.12 -3.87 -3.17
CA ALA A 129 -13.07 -3.75 -4.17
C ALA A 129 -12.75 -5.12 -4.81
N VAL A 130 -12.58 -6.17 -3.99
CA VAL A 130 -12.34 -7.54 -4.48
C VAL A 130 -13.54 -8.06 -5.27
N ALA A 131 -14.77 -7.84 -4.81
CA ALA A 131 -15.98 -8.25 -5.52
C ALA A 131 -16.14 -7.52 -6.86
N ALA A 132 -15.79 -6.23 -6.93
CA ALA A 132 -15.80 -5.48 -8.19
C ALA A 132 -14.76 -6.01 -9.17
N ALA A 133 -13.53 -6.30 -8.71
CA ALA A 133 -12.49 -6.90 -9.53
C ALA A 133 -12.88 -8.30 -10.04
N SER A 134 -13.52 -9.11 -9.18
CA SER A 134 -14.07 -10.41 -9.56
C SER A 134 -15.07 -10.30 -10.72
N ARG A 135 -15.97 -9.31 -10.66
CA ARG A 135 -16.93 -9.06 -11.75
C ARG A 135 -16.25 -8.59 -13.04
N ARG A 136 -15.27 -7.69 -12.95
CA ARG A 136 -14.57 -7.15 -14.14
C ARG A 136 -13.70 -8.20 -14.84
N THR A 137 -13.10 -9.11 -14.08
CA THR A 137 -12.18 -10.12 -14.62
C THR A 137 -12.84 -11.45 -14.95
N GLY A 138 -14.02 -11.73 -14.40
CA GLY A 138 -14.65 -13.05 -14.47
C GLY A 138 -14.03 -14.09 -13.53
N VAL A 139 -12.96 -13.74 -12.81
CA VAL A 139 -12.31 -14.63 -11.84
C VAL A 139 -13.07 -14.58 -10.52
N VAL A 140 -13.52 -15.73 -10.01
CA VAL A 140 -14.22 -15.82 -8.72
C VAL A 140 -13.25 -15.47 -7.60
N ALA A 141 -13.41 -14.30 -6.97
CA ALA A 141 -12.51 -13.83 -5.91
C ALA A 141 -13.25 -13.49 -4.62
N ARG A 142 -12.62 -13.78 -3.48
CA ARG A 142 -13.11 -13.42 -2.14
C ARG A 142 -12.05 -12.68 -1.33
N ALA A 143 -12.48 -11.74 -0.51
CA ALA A 143 -11.60 -11.06 0.44
C ALA A 143 -11.43 -11.90 1.72
N ALA A 144 -10.20 -11.96 2.22
CA ALA A 144 -9.87 -12.54 3.52
C ALA A 144 -8.81 -11.69 4.26
N PHE A 145 -8.56 -12.02 5.52
CA PHE A 145 -7.64 -11.29 6.39
C PHE A 145 -6.64 -12.22 7.10
N ALA A 146 -5.38 -11.80 7.13
CA ALA A 146 -4.31 -12.51 7.84
C ALA A 146 -4.50 -12.44 9.36
N THR A 147 -5.12 -11.37 9.88
CA THR A 147 -5.37 -11.14 11.31
C THR A 147 -6.72 -10.45 11.54
N GLY A 148 -7.15 -10.42 12.81
CA GLY A 148 -8.33 -9.67 13.22
C GLY A 148 -9.65 -10.33 12.77
N PRO A 149 -10.76 -9.59 12.84
CA PRO A 149 -12.09 -10.10 12.52
C PRO A 149 -12.33 -10.22 11.01
N GLY A 150 -13.20 -11.15 10.61
CA GLY A 150 -13.61 -11.39 9.23
C GLY A 150 -13.16 -12.75 8.70
N PRO A 151 -13.46 -13.06 7.43
CA PRO A 151 -13.07 -14.32 6.81
C PRO A 151 -11.54 -14.48 6.86
N ARG A 152 -11.06 -15.62 7.35
CA ARG A 152 -9.62 -15.89 7.46
C ARG A 152 -9.14 -16.67 6.26
N LEU A 153 -7.86 -16.54 5.96
CA LEU A 153 -7.22 -17.38 4.96
C LEU A 153 -7.28 -18.86 5.34
N ASP A 154 -7.19 -19.18 6.64
CA ASP A 154 -7.31 -20.56 7.13
C ASP A 154 -8.71 -21.17 6.83
N ASP A 155 -9.73 -20.34 6.59
CA ASP A 155 -11.08 -20.77 6.18
C ASP A 155 -11.20 -20.93 4.65
N ALA A 156 -10.12 -20.67 3.90
CA ALA A 156 -10.14 -20.71 2.44
C ALA A 156 -10.31 -22.15 1.93
N VAL A 157 -11.29 -22.32 1.05
CA VAL A 157 -11.59 -23.62 0.44
C VAL A 157 -10.44 -24.03 -0.50
N PRO A 158 -10.02 -25.31 -0.48
CA PRO A 158 -9.01 -25.86 -1.39
C PRO A 158 -9.26 -25.52 -2.88
N GLY A 159 -8.17 -25.50 -3.66
CA GLY A 159 -8.23 -25.19 -5.10
C GLY A 159 -8.38 -23.70 -5.42
N ARG A 160 -7.99 -22.81 -4.51
CA ARG A 160 -7.94 -21.36 -4.73
C ARG A 160 -6.51 -20.85 -4.73
N ALA A 161 -6.21 -19.93 -5.63
CA ALA A 161 -4.99 -19.13 -5.56
C ALA A 161 -5.07 -18.10 -4.42
N VAL A 162 -3.93 -17.78 -3.82
CA VAL A 162 -3.82 -16.77 -2.76
C VAL A 162 -3.12 -15.54 -3.34
N VAL A 163 -3.78 -14.39 -3.27
CA VAL A 163 -3.24 -13.10 -3.71
C VAL A 163 -2.96 -12.25 -2.46
N PRO A 164 -1.70 -12.12 -2.01
CA PRO A 164 -1.39 -11.26 -0.88
C PRO A 164 -1.60 -9.78 -1.22
N TRP A 165 -2.50 -9.12 -0.52
CA TRP A 165 -2.78 -7.68 -0.64
C TRP A 165 -2.09 -6.92 0.51
N LEU A 166 -0.77 -7.01 0.51
CA LEU A 166 0.14 -6.45 1.51
C LEU A 166 1.21 -5.61 0.79
N LEU A 167 1.62 -4.48 1.38
CA LEU A 167 2.57 -3.58 0.71
C LEU A 167 3.95 -4.21 0.54
N ALA A 168 4.51 -4.71 1.64
CA ALA A 168 5.90 -5.10 1.71
C ALA A 168 6.07 -6.52 2.31
N PRO A 169 7.22 -7.17 2.07
CA PRO A 169 7.59 -8.38 2.76
C PRO A 169 7.68 -8.17 4.28
N GLY A 170 7.45 -9.25 5.02
CA GLY A 170 7.52 -9.26 6.48
C GLY A 170 6.67 -10.40 7.06
N ARG A 171 6.63 -10.47 8.39
CA ARG A 171 5.95 -11.55 9.13
C ARG A 171 4.51 -11.86 8.70
N LEU A 172 3.73 -10.84 8.29
CA LEU A 172 2.36 -11.04 7.82
C LEU A 172 2.31 -11.71 6.45
N LEU A 173 3.18 -11.31 5.52
CA LEU A 173 3.27 -11.94 4.21
C LEU A 173 3.80 -13.37 4.34
N ASP A 174 4.79 -13.60 5.20
CA ASP A 174 5.31 -14.93 5.50
C ASP A 174 4.18 -15.84 6.02
N ARG A 175 3.38 -15.37 6.99
CA ARG A 175 2.23 -16.13 7.49
C ARG A 175 1.22 -16.47 6.40
N VAL A 176 0.96 -15.56 5.47
CA VAL A 176 0.07 -15.81 4.33
C VAL A 176 0.64 -16.90 3.43
N ARG A 177 1.94 -16.86 3.12
CA ARG A 177 2.63 -17.87 2.32
C ARG A 177 2.68 -19.23 3.03
N ASP A 178 2.99 -19.25 4.31
CA ASP A 178 3.02 -20.48 5.12
C ASP A 178 1.64 -21.14 5.16
N CYS A 179 0.57 -20.34 5.32
CA CYS A 179 -0.79 -20.84 5.27
C CYS A 179 -1.13 -21.41 3.89
N ALA A 180 -0.84 -20.69 2.81
CA ALA A 180 -1.05 -21.16 1.45
C ALA A 180 -0.30 -22.47 1.17
N ALA A 181 0.97 -22.56 1.61
CA ALA A 181 1.80 -23.75 1.46
C ALA A 181 1.23 -24.98 2.19
N ARG A 182 0.72 -24.81 3.42
CA ARG A 182 0.04 -25.90 4.17
C ARG A 182 -1.19 -26.45 3.46
N HIS A 183 -1.82 -25.65 2.59
CA HIS A 183 -3.00 -26.03 1.82
C HIS A 183 -2.71 -26.27 0.34
N GLU A 184 -1.42 -26.33 -0.04
CA GLU A 184 -0.96 -26.52 -1.43
C GLU A 184 -1.59 -25.51 -2.42
N GLN A 185 -1.82 -24.27 -1.96
CA GLN A 185 -2.43 -23.20 -2.74
C GLN A 185 -1.34 -22.35 -3.42
N PRO A 186 -1.46 -22.08 -4.73
CA PRO A 186 -0.50 -21.22 -5.42
C PRO A 186 -0.63 -19.77 -4.92
N VAL A 187 0.51 -19.10 -4.72
CA VAL A 187 0.56 -17.69 -4.32
C VAL A 187 0.88 -16.82 -5.53
N VAL A 188 0.15 -15.71 -5.68
CA VAL A 188 0.31 -14.77 -6.78
C VAL A 188 0.73 -13.41 -6.25
N GLY A 189 2.00 -13.06 -6.48
CA GLY A 189 2.62 -11.80 -6.08
C GLY A 189 3.42 -11.90 -4.78
N ASP A 190 4.37 -10.97 -4.62
CA ASP A 190 5.35 -10.96 -3.54
C ASP A 190 5.23 -9.74 -2.60
N GLY A 191 4.11 -9.02 -2.72
CA GLY A 191 3.85 -7.74 -2.08
C GLY A 191 3.69 -6.63 -3.12
N LEU A 192 2.81 -5.68 -2.84
CA LEU A 192 2.40 -4.66 -3.82
C LEU A 192 3.55 -3.74 -4.24
N LEU A 193 4.52 -3.46 -3.36
CA LEU A 193 5.69 -2.64 -3.71
C LEU A 193 6.63 -3.33 -4.71
N ALA A 194 6.56 -4.66 -4.84
CA ALA A 194 7.28 -5.38 -5.89
C ALA A 194 6.60 -5.22 -7.26
N GLU A 195 5.29 -4.98 -7.29
CA GLU A 195 4.46 -5.00 -8.50
C GLU A 195 4.62 -3.73 -9.36
N PRO A 196 5.12 -3.83 -10.61
CA PRO A 196 5.29 -2.66 -11.48
C PRO A 196 4.00 -1.88 -11.72
N ALA A 197 2.86 -2.57 -11.84
CA ALA A 197 1.56 -1.92 -12.00
C ALA A 197 1.14 -1.11 -10.77
N PHE A 198 1.57 -1.52 -9.58
CA PHE A 198 1.31 -0.76 -8.36
C PHE A 198 2.23 0.47 -8.29
N LEU A 199 3.51 0.34 -8.67
CA LEU A 199 4.41 1.50 -8.77
C LEU A 199 3.88 2.55 -9.75
N ALA A 200 3.32 2.14 -10.90
CA ALA A 200 2.67 3.07 -11.83
C ALA A 200 1.51 3.85 -11.18
N VAL A 201 0.74 3.20 -10.29
CA VAL A 201 -0.29 3.89 -9.51
C VAL A 201 0.31 4.89 -8.53
N LEU A 202 1.40 4.53 -7.83
CA LEU A 202 2.07 5.44 -6.90
C LEU A 202 2.61 6.69 -7.62
N ASP A 203 3.21 6.53 -8.81
CA ASP A 203 3.64 7.65 -9.64
C ASP A 203 2.46 8.56 -10.02
N GLY A 204 1.35 7.98 -10.49
CA GLY A 204 0.13 8.74 -10.78
C GLY A 204 -0.36 9.58 -9.59
N ARG A 205 -0.37 9.00 -8.39
CA ARG A 205 -0.77 9.72 -7.15
C ARG A 205 0.18 10.87 -6.81
N LEU A 206 1.49 10.67 -6.99
CA LEU A 206 2.48 11.73 -6.78
C LEU A 206 2.33 12.85 -7.80
N GLN A 207 2.00 12.53 -9.06
CA GLN A 207 1.72 13.53 -10.09
C GLN A 207 0.48 14.35 -9.79
N ASP A 208 -0.63 13.71 -9.42
CA ASP A 208 -1.87 14.40 -9.06
C ASP A 208 -1.65 15.38 -7.90
N ALA A 209 -0.92 14.95 -6.86
CA ALA A 209 -0.60 15.79 -5.71
C ALA A 209 0.35 16.95 -6.06
N SER A 210 1.20 16.79 -7.07
CA SER A 210 2.13 17.83 -7.53
C SER A 210 1.43 19.00 -8.23
N VAL A 211 0.19 18.80 -8.72
CA VAL A 211 -0.62 19.81 -9.42
C VAL A 211 -1.69 20.40 -8.51
N ALA A 212 -1.96 19.81 -7.34
CA ALA A 212 -2.98 20.26 -6.41
C ALA A 212 -2.60 21.57 -5.67
N PRO A 213 -3.57 22.45 -5.33
CA PRO A 213 -3.31 23.64 -4.52
C PRO A 213 -2.69 23.30 -3.15
N ARG A 214 -1.84 24.17 -2.61
CA ARG A 214 -1.18 23.97 -1.30
C ARG A 214 -2.22 23.81 -0.19
N ALA A 215 -2.15 22.69 0.55
CA ALA A 215 -2.83 22.60 1.83
C ALA A 215 -2.11 23.54 2.81
N GLY A 216 -2.76 24.65 3.15
CA GLY A 216 -2.23 25.60 4.13
C GLY A 216 -2.12 24.95 5.50
N VAL A 217 -0.97 25.15 6.16
CA VAL A 217 -0.84 24.90 7.60
C VAL A 217 -1.68 25.96 8.29
N ALA A 218 -2.86 25.59 8.80
CA ALA A 218 -3.56 26.45 9.74
C ALA A 218 -2.63 26.61 10.96
N SER A 219 -2.17 27.85 11.16
CA SER A 219 -1.33 28.26 12.29
C SER A 219 -2.03 28.09 13.63
#